data_AF-A0A7X2S7S0-F1
#
_entry.id   AF-A0A7X2S7S0-F1
#
_cell.length_a   1.000
_cell.length_b   1.000
_cell.length_c   1.000
_cell.angle_alpha   90.00
_cell.angle_beta   90.00
_cell.angle_gamma   90.00
#
_symmetry.space_group_name_H-M   'P 1'
#
loop_
_entity.id
_entity.type
_entity.pdbx_description
1 polymer ?
#
loop_
_entity_poly.entity_id
_entity_poly.type
_entity_poly.pdbx_seq_one_letter_code
_entity_poly.pdbx_strand_id
1 'polypeptide(L)'
;MAKLEAYTDAIYDVIEFDGDLKSSRSFIIEKAAKLGIRHDLVEYQNHYESSYNEFEAWLSDLLQQKKPPADLEALCFSLYETAETVTMFIAGAEEWDEEGDWALAKDYAPLSIEPYFPVFKEIYPLLEENLPAGLFLGTSTIIAFAKEFAAHHQDLFPEGVILGAGYDGGDVFDFMEV
;
A
#
# COMPACT_ATOMS: atom_id res chain seq x y z
N MET A 1 -9.18 -0.19 22.29
CA MET A 1 -9.64 1.03 21.61
C MET A 1 -8.47 1.98 21.41
N ALA A 2 -7.95 2.67 22.44
CA ALA A 2 -6.85 3.66 22.27
C ALA A 2 -5.54 3.18 21.58
N LYS A 3 -5.24 1.87 21.59
CA LYS A 3 -4.07 1.34 20.86
C LYS A 3 -4.29 1.19 19.36
N LEU A 4 -5.52 0.90 18.91
CA LEU A 4 -5.83 0.70 17.49
C LEU A 4 -5.88 2.05 16.76
N GLU A 5 -6.53 3.04 17.37
CA GLU A 5 -6.58 4.44 16.89
C GLU A 5 -5.18 5.00 16.63
N ALA A 6 -4.20 4.71 17.49
CA ALA A 6 -2.83 5.18 17.29
C ALA A 6 -2.15 4.61 16.03
N TYR A 7 -2.49 3.40 15.58
CA TYR A 7 -1.97 2.85 14.33
C TYR A 7 -2.67 3.49 13.13
N THR A 8 -3.99 3.67 13.21
CA THR A 8 -4.78 4.37 12.18
C THR A 8 -4.29 5.81 12.00
N ASP A 9 -4.10 6.56 13.08
CA ASP A 9 -3.54 7.91 13.06
C ASP A 9 -2.15 7.92 12.41
N ALA A 10 -1.32 6.91 12.68
CA ALA A 10 -0.01 6.78 12.07
C ALA A 10 -0.06 6.45 10.56
N ILE A 11 -1.12 5.79 10.08
CA ILE A 11 -1.35 5.62 8.63
C ILE A 11 -1.70 6.97 8.02
N TYR A 12 -2.60 7.74 8.62
CA TYR A 12 -2.93 9.09 8.15
C TYR A 12 -1.71 10.02 8.15
N ASP A 13 -0.86 9.94 9.16
CA ASP A 13 0.42 10.66 9.18
C ASP A 13 1.30 10.32 7.96
N VAL A 14 1.29 9.07 7.48
CA VAL A 14 2.04 8.63 6.28
C VAL A 14 1.37 9.13 5.00
N ILE A 15 0.04 9.16 4.96
CA ILE A 15 -0.73 9.72 3.84
C ILE A 15 -0.39 11.21 3.67
N GLU A 16 -0.39 11.96 4.76
CA GLU A 16 -0.07 13.40 4.77
C GLU A 16 1.42 13.70 4.55
N PHE A 17 2.30 12.72 4.77
CA PHE A 17 3.74 12.90 4.63
C PHE A 17 4.14 13.09 3.15
N ASP A 18 4.74 14.24 2.84
CA ASP A 18 5.31 14.55 1.53
C ASP A 18 6.83 14.37 1.57
N GLY A 19 7.33 13.36 0.84
CA GLY A 19 8.75 13.05 0.79
C GLY A 19 9.05 11.90 -0.17
N ASP A 20 10.33 11.80 -0.55
CA ASP A 20 10.83 10.73 -1.41
C ASP A 20 10.83 9.37 -0.68
N LEU A 21 11.09 8.30 -1.44
CA LEU A 21 11.18 6.93 -0.95
C LEU A 21 12.04 6.78 0.32
N LYS A 22 13.20 7.46 0.40
CA LYS A 22 14.11 7.36 1.54
C LYS A 22 13.58 8.06 2.78
N SER A 23 12.97 9.22 2.57
CA SER A 23 12.35 10.04 3.61
C SER A 23 11.12 9.31 4.16
N SER A 24 10.30 8.73 3.28
CA SER A 24 9.12 7.92 3.63
C SER A 24 9.49 6.69 4.45
N ARG A 25 10.54 5.94 4.04
CA ARG A 25 11.09 4.83 4.86
C ARG A 25 11.44 5.30 6.28
N SER A 26 12.18 6.41 6.37
CA SER A 26 12.67 6.92 7.65
C SER A 26 11.50 7.37 8.55
N PHE A 27 10.49 7.99 7.96
CA PHE A 27 9.27 8.43 8.63
C PHE A 27 8.45 7.24 9.16
N ILE A 28 8.23 6.21 8.33
CA ILE A 28 7.52 4.99 8.74
C ILE A 28 8.25 4.31 9.92
N ILE A 29 9.58 4.20 9.86
CA ILE A 29 10.38 3.62 10.95
C ILE A 29 10.26 4.45 12.24
N GLU A 30 10.28 5.78 12.14
CA GLU A 30 10.09 6.66 13.30
C GLU A 30 8.71 6.44 13.96
N LYS A 31 7.65 6.36 13.15
CA LYS A 31 6.29 6.09 13.64
C LYS A 31 6.19 4.69 14.24
N ALA A 32 6.76 3.68 13.59
CA ALA A 32 6.83 2.31 14.10
C ALA A 32 7.50 2.25 15.48
N ALA A 33 8.63 2.93 15.65
CA ALA A 33 9.34 3.00 16.92
C ALA A 33 8.52 3.69 18.02
N LYS A 34 7.79 4.77 17.71
CA LYS A 34 6.89 5.45 18.65
C LYS A 34 5.71 4.57 19.09
N LEU A 35 5.22 3.72 18.18
CA LEU A 35 4.18 2.74 18.46
C LEU A 35 4.71 1.51 19.23
N GLY A 36 6.01 1.43 19.46
CA GLY A 36 6.66 0.35 20.18
C GLY A 36 6.90 -0.90 19.34
N ILE A 37 6.78 -0.80 18.02
CA ILE A 37 7.23 -1.84 17.09
C ILE A 37 8.75 -1.86 17.15
N ARG A 38 9.33 -3.00 17.55
CA ARG A 38 10.79 -3.17 17.68
C ARG A 38 11.32 -4.38 16.93
N HIS A 39 10.43 -5.25 16.45
CA HIS A 39 10.79 -6.43 15.70
C HIS A 39 11.23 -6.01 14.29
N ASP A 40 12.43 -6.43 13.91
CA ASP A 40 12.93 -6.54 12.54
C ASP A 40 12.83 -5.26 11.69
N LEU A 41 12.81 -4.09 12.34
CA LEU A 41 12.85 -2.79 11.66
C LEU A 41 14.15 -2.58 10.87
N VAL A 42 15.24 -3.24 11.26
CA VAL A 42 16.53 -3.18 10.56
C VAL A 42 16.42 -3.94 9.23
N GLU A 43 15.86 -5.15 9.27
CA GLU A 43 15.62 -6.01 8.13
C GLU A 43 14.59 -5.38 7.19
N TYR A 44 13.50 -4.84 7.74
CA TYR A 44 12.53 -4.02 7.00
C TYR A 44 13.23 -2.88 6.26
N GLN A 45 14.10 -2.12 6.95
CA GLN A 45 14.86 -1.03 6.34
C GLN A 45 15.78 -1.52 5.20
N ASN A 46 16.42 -2.67 5.38
CA ASN A 46 17.32 -3.27 4.39
C ASN A 46 16.58 -3.75 3.14
N HIS A 47 15.34 -4.23 3.29
CA HIS A 47 14.52 -4.73 2.18
C HIS A 47 13.67 -3.64 1.50
N TYR A 48 13.53 -2.46 2.10
CA TYR A 48 12.61 -1.42 1.62
C TYR A 48 12.91 -0.95 0.18
N GLU A 49 14.14 -0.51 -0.10
CA GLU A 49 14.48 0.03 -1.43
C GLU A 49 14.46 -1.04 -2.53
N SER A 50 14.91 -2.27 -2.24
CA SER A 50 14.82 -3.37 -3.20
C SER A 50 13.37 -3.75 -3.49
N SER A 51 12.52 -3.75 -2.46
CA SER A 51 11.09 -4.01 -2.60
C SER A 51 10.39 -2.95 -3.45
N TYR A 52 10.77 -1.67 -3.32
CA TYR A 52 10.25 -0.62 -4.19
C TYR A 52 10.64 -0.85 -5.66
N ASN A 53 11.90 -1.20 -5.94
CA ASN A 53 12.33 -1.45 -7.32
C ASN A 53 11.56 -2.62 -7.95
N GLU A 54 11.29 -3.68 -7.17
CA GLU A 54 10.46 -4.81 -7.61
C GLU A 54 9.00 -4.40 -7.82
N PHE A 55 8.44 -3.59 -6.92
CA PHE A 55 7.10 -3.00 -7.04
C PHE A 55 6.97 -2.12 -8.28
N GLU A 56 7.91 -1.19 -8.51
CA GLU A 56 7.92 -0.28 -9.64
C GLU A 56 7.98 -1.06 -10.96
N ALA A 57 8.87 -2.03 -11.06
CA ALA A 57 9.00 -2.87 -12.26
C ALA A 57 7.73 -3.68 -12.53
N TRP A 58 7.16 -4.30 -11.49
CA TRP A 58 5.93 -5.07 -11.59
C TRP A 58 4.73 -4.21 -11.99
N LEU A 59 4.54 -3.06 -11.33
CA LEU A 59 3.40 -2.18 -11.58
C LEU A 59 3.50 -1.52 -12.96
N SER A 60 4.70 -1.11 -13.37
CA SER A 60 4.94 -0.60 -14.73
C SER A 60 4.52 -1.62 -15.78
N ASP A 61 4.98 -2.87 -15.65
CA ASP A 61 4.65 -3.95 -16.60
C ASP A 61 3.14 -4.23 -16.60
N LEU A 62 2.52 -4.30 -15.41
CA LEU A 62 1.09 -4.51 -15.25
C LEU A 62 0.26 -3.44 -15.96
N LEU A 63 0.52 -2.16 -15.68
CA LEU A 63 -0.26 -1.04 -16.23
C LEU A 63 0.02 -0.81 -17.72
N GLN A 64 1.22 -1.15 -18.22
CA GLN A 64 1.51 -1.12 -19.66
C GLN A 64 0.77 -2.21 -20.42
N GLN A 65 0.69 -3.43 -19.86
CA GLN A 65 0.01 -4.56 -20.51
C GLN A 65 -1.51 -4.50 -20.35
N LYS A 66 -1.98 -3.99 -19.22
CA LYS A 66 -3.39 -3.97 -18.81
C LYS A 66 -3.75 -2.56 -18.35
N LYS A 67 -3.68 -1.58 -19.25
CA LYS A 67 -3.98 -0.19 -18.91
C LYS A 67 -5.38 -0.04 -18.28
N PRO A 68 -5.53 0.70 -17.17
CA PRO A 68 -6.82 1.03 -16.60
C PRO A 68 -7.73 1.76 -17.61
N PRO A 69 -9.06 1.56 -17.58
CA PRO A 69 -10.02 2.37 -18.32
C PRO A 69 -9.88 3.86 -17.99
N ALA A 70 -10.16 4.73 -18.95
CA ALA A 70 -10.00 6.18 -18.76
C ALA A 70 -11.07 6.81 -17.85
N ASP A 71 -12.18 6.10 -17.66
CA ASP A 71 -13.32 6.42 -16.82
C ASP A 71 -13.26 5.78 -15.43
N LEU A 72 -12.13 5.15 -15.08
CA LEU A 72 -11.92 4.62 -13.74
C LEU A 72 -11.78 5.77 -12.73
N GLU A 73 -12.62 5.80 -11.70
CA GLU A 73 -12.61 6.85 -10.67
C GLU A 73 -11.65 6.51 -9.53
N ALA A 74 -11.47 5.23 -9.22
CA ALA A 74 -10.59 4.82 -8.12
C ALA A 74 -9.82 3.52 -8.38
N LEU A 75 -8.64 3.41 -7.76
CA LEU A 75 -7.75 2.25 -7.83
C LEU A 75 -7.21 1.92 -6.44
N CYS A 76 -7.50 0.71 -5.96
CA CYS A 76 -7.12 0.22 -4.66
C CYS A 76 -5.96 -0.78 -4.74
N PHE A 77 -4.89 -0.52 -3.98
CA PHE A 77 -3.79 -1.44 -3.71
C PHE A 77 -4.10 -2.24 -2.44
N SER A 78 -4.65 -3.44 -2.63
CA SER A 78 -5.14 -4.26 -1.53
C SER A 78 -4.14 -5.35 -1.16
N LEU A 79 -3.78 -5.39 0.11
CA LEU A 79 -2.93 -6.41 0.70
C LEU A 79 -3.77 -7.57 1.25
N TYR A 80 -3.23 -8.78 1.20
CA TYR A 80 -3.85 -9.95 1.83
C TYR A 80 -2.83 -11.01 2.18
N GLU A 81 -3.19 -11.88 3.12
CA GLU A 81 -2.35 -13.01 3.53
C GLU A 81 -2.53 -14.19 2.58
N THR A 82 -1.39 -14.80 2.24
CA THR A 82 -1.31 -16.14 1.65
C THR A 82 -0.83 -17.12 2.71
N ALA A 83 -0.73 -18.40 2.36
CA ALA A 83 -0.21 -19.43 3.26
C ALA A 83 1.26 -19.21 3.68
N GLU A 84 2.03 -18.40 2.94
CA GLU A 84 3.48 -18.26 3.13
C GLU A 84 3.94 -16.81 3.36
N THR A 85 3.11 -15.81 3.04
CA THR A 85 3.48 -14.38 3.07
C THR A 85 2.28 -13.46 2.90
N VAL A 86 2.47 -12.15 3.05
CA VAL A 86 1.61 -11.11 2.47
C VAL A 86 1.86 -10.99 0.97
N THR A 87 0.81 -10.75 0.21
CA THR A 87 0.86 -10.36 -1.20
C THR A 87 -0.12 -9.21 -1.47
N MET A 88 -0.22 -8.77 -2.72
CA MET A 88 -1.02 -7.62 -3.12
C MET A 88 -1.82 -7.91 -4.39
N PHE A 89 -3.03 -7.35 -4.47
CA PHE A 89 -3.80 -7.23 -5.71
C PHE A 89 -4.20 -5.78 -5.97
N ILE A 90 -4.50 -5.48 -7.23
CA ILE A 90 -5.07 -4.19 -7.62
C ILE A 90 -6.50 -4.43 -8.10
N ALA A 91 -7.39 -3.60 -7.60
CA ALA A 91 -8.75 -3.49 -8.09
C ALA A 91 -9.09 -2.02 -8.34
N GLY A 92 -9.98 -1.76 -9.27
CA GLY A 92 -10.47 -0.42 -9.56
C GLY A 92 -11.98 -0.40 -9.69
N ALA A 93 -12.53 0.77 -9.46
CA ALA A 93 -13.95 1.07 -9.45
C ALA A 93 -14.26 2.21 -10.43
N GLU A 94 -15.40 2.11 -11.12
CA GLU A 94 -15.96 3.20 -11.93
C GLU A 94 -16.71 4.24 -11.08
N GLU A 95 -16.84 4.01 -9.78
CA GLU A 95 -17.46 4.91 -8.81
C GLU A 95 -16.56 5.02 -7.57
N TRP A 96 -16.45 6.22 -7.00
CA TRP A 96 -15.82 6.43 -5.69
C TRP A 96 -16.79 7.03 -4.67
N ASP A 97 -16.71 6.55 -3.44
CA ASP A 97 -17.42 7.12 -2.29
C ASP A 97 -16.55 7.15 -1.02
N GLU A 98 -16.94 7.99 -0.06
CA GLU A 98 -16.29 8.09 1.25
C GLU A 98 -16.54 6.86 2.14
N GLU A 99 -17.52 6.00 1.79
CA GLU A 99 -17.90 4.83 2.60
C GLU A 99 -16.96 3.63 2.37
N GLY A 100 -16.20 3.64 1.26
CA GLY A 100 -15.14 2.67 0.98
C GLY A 100 -15.60 1.40 0.25
N ASP A 101 -16.89 1.30 -0.08
CA ASP A 101 -17.46 0.13 -0.77
C ASP A 101 -16.84 -0.08 -2.16
N TRP A 102 -16.40 1.01 -2.80
CA TRP A 102 -15.69 1.01 -4.07
C TRP A 102 -14.42 0.16 -4.07
N ALA A 103 -13.75 -0.01 -2.93
CA ALA A 103 -12.50 -0.76 -2.83
C ALA A 103 -12.66 -2.26 -3.11
N LEU A 104 -13.90 -2.77 -3.03
CA LEU A 104 -14.27 -4.15 -3.33
C LEU A 104 -14.80 -4.32 -4.76
N ALA A 105 -15.04 -3.21 -5.47
CA ALA A 105 -15.46 -3.25 -6.87
C ALA A 105 -14.36 -3.88 -7.75
N LYS A 106 -14.77 -4.47 -8.87
CA LYS A 106 -13.88 -5.21 -9.77
C LYS A 106 -14.09 -4.80 -11.22
N ASP A 107 -14.43 -3.53 -11.44
CA ASP A 107 -14.62 -2.95 -12.77
C ASP A 107 -13.28 -2.97 -13.53
N TYR A 108 -12.19 -2.81 -12.79
CA TYR A 108 -10.84 -3.14 -13.23
C TYR A 108 -10.17 -4.11 -12.25
N ALA A 109 -9.79 -5.30 -12.72
CA ALA A 109 -9.09 -6.28 -11.91
C ALA A 109 -8.08 -7.05 -12.81
N PRO A 110 -6.91 -6.46 -13.08
CA PRO A 110 -5.95 -7.07 -13.97
C PRO A 110 -5.39 -8.33 -13.33
N LEU A 111 -5.75 -9.50 -13.87
CA LEU A 111 -5.18 -10.77 -13.44
C LEU A 111 -3.67 -10.74 -13.70
N SER A 112 -2.89 -10.76 -12.62
CA SER A 112 -1.43 -10.87 -12.66
C SER A 112 -0.96 -11.99 -11.75
N ILE A 113 0.29 -12.40 -11.95
CA ILE A 113 0.96 -13.25 -10.96
C ILE A 113 1.09 -12.42 -9.69
N GLU A 114 0.65 -12.99 -8.57
CA GLU A 114 0.75 -12.37 -7.24
C GLU A 114 2.20 -11.92 -6.99
N PRO A 115 2.46 -10.61 -6.84
CA PRO A 115 3.81 -10.12 -6.62
C PRO A 115 4.25 -10.47 -5.19
N TYR A 116 5.53 -10.77 -5.04
CA TYR A 116 6.16 -10.83 -3.73
C TYR A 116 7.21 -9.76 -3.63
N PHE A 117 7.16 -8.97 -2.55
CA PHE A 117 8.17 -7.96 -2.25
C PHE A 117 8.90 -8.36 -0.95
N PRO A 118 10.25 -8.36 -0.92
CA PRO A 118 11.03 -8.82 0.23
C PRO A 118 10.64 -8.19 1.59
N VAL A 119 10.15 -6.95 1.59
CA VAL A 119 9.67 -6.26 2.81
C VAL A 119 8.53 -7.00 3.50
N PHE A 120 7.71 -7.75 2.76
CA PHE A 120 6.60 -8.53 3.32
C PHE A 120 7.06 -9.68 4.22
N LYS A 121 8.31 -10.14 4.07
CA LYS A 121 8.89 -11.14 4.97
C LYS A 121 8.91 -10.66 6.43
N GLU A 122 9.15 -9.37 6.63
CA GLU A 122 9.28 -8.80 7.98
C GLU A 122 7.92 -8.30 8.50
N ILE A 123 6.97 -8.04 7.60
CA ILE A 123 5.59 -7.64 7.95
C ILE A 123 4.76 -8.87 8.33
N TYR A 124 4.93 -10.00 7.64
CA TYR A 124 4.09 -11.17 7.81
C TYR A 124 4.05 -11.72 9.25
N PRO A 125 5.19 -11.90 9.96
CA PRO A 125 5.18 -12.33 11.37
C PRO A 125 4.42 -11.36 12.28
N LEU A 126 4.44 -10.06 11.97
CA LEU A 126 3.74 -9.06 12.77
C LEU A 126 2.23 -9.17 12.65
N LEU A 127 1.67 -9.71 11.56
CA LEU A 127 0.23 -9.92 11.44
C LEU A 127 -0.27 -10.94 12.47
N GLU A 128 0.53 -11.97 12.74
CA GLU A 128 0.24 -13.00 13.75
C GLU A 128 0.55 -12.52 15.18
N GLU A 129 1.69 -11.84 15.39
CA GLU A 129 2.15 -11.44 16.72
C GLU A 129 1.46 -10.17 17.26
N ASN A 130 1.17 -9.23 16.37
CA ASN A 130 0.61 -7.92 16.69
C ASN A 130 -0.10 -7.35 15.45
N LEU A 131 -1.25 -7.92 15.11
CA LEU A 131 -2.03 -7.57 13.92
C LEU A 131 -2.06 -6.06 13.59
N PRO A 132 -2.38 -5.12 14.52
CA PRO A 132 -2.35 -3.69 14.23
C PRO A 132 -0.99 -3.16 13.73
N ALA A 133 0.12 -3.70 14.24
CA ALA A 133 1.47 -3.32 13.79
C ALA A 133 1.78 -3.86 12.38
N GLY A 134 1.37 -5.09 12.08
CA GLY A 134 1.49 -5.67 10.74
C GLY A 134 0.67 -4.89 9.72
N LEU A 135 -0.58 -4.56 10.06
CA LEU A 135 -1.46 -3.73 9.22
C LEU A 135 -0.86 -2.34 8.97
N PHE A 136 -0.39 -1.66 10.03
CA PHE A 136 0.25 -0.35 9.89
C PHE A 136 1.46 -0.40 8.96
N LEU A 137 2.39 -1.35 9.16
CA LEU A 137 3.59 -1.44 8.32
C LEU A 137 3.25 -1.83 6.89
N GLY A 138 2.35 -2.79 6.67
CA GLY A 138 1.90 -3.21 5.35
C GLY A 138 1.30 -2.05 4.58
N THR A 139 0.23 -1.45 5.11
CA THR A 139 -0.50 -0.36 4.45
C THR A 139 0.38 0.86 4.23
N SER A 140 1.16 1.29 5.24
CA SER A 140 2.05 2.45 5.10
C SER A 140 3.15 2.23 4.05
N THR A 141 3.66 1.00 3.93
CA THR A 141 4.67 0.67 2.91
C THR A 141 4.10 0.82 1.51
N ILE A 142 2.90 0.28 1.27
CA ILE A 142 2.26 0.36 -0.05
C ILE A 142 1.81 1.77 -0.40
N ILE A 143 1.29 2.54 0.56
CA ILE A 143 0.99 3.96 0.35
C ILE A 143 2.25 4.71 -0.10
N ALA A 144 3.36 4.55 0.61
CA ALA A 144 4.62 5.20 0.25
C ALA A 144 5.13 4.76 -1.13
N PHE A 145 5.05 3.47 -1.46
CA PHE A 145 5.46 2.95 -2.76
C PHE A 145 4.58 3.47 -3.90
N ALA A 146 3.26 3.47 -3.72
CA ALA A 146 2.30 3.94 -4.71
C ALA A 146 2.45 5.45 -4.94
N LYS A 147 2.64 6.26 -3.88
CA LYS A 147 2.91 7.70 -3.99
C LYS A 147 4.20 7.98 -4.76
N GLU A 148 5.30 7.29 -4.41
CA GLU A 148 6.57 7.44 -5.12
C GLU A 148 6.42 7.02 -6.59
N PHE A 149 5.73 5.92 -6.88
CA PHE A 149 5.48 5.47 -8.24
C PHE A 149 4.66 6.47 -9.05
N ALA A 150 3.54 6.96 -8.51
CA ALA A 150 2.67 7.93 -9.18
C ALA A 150 3.40 9.24 -9.48
N ALA A 151 4.32 9.68 -8.60
CA ALA A 151 5.13 10.87 -8.81
C ALA A 151 6.05 10.78 -10.04
N HIS A 152 6.45 9.58 -10.46
CA HIS A 152 7.33 9.37 -11.63
C HIS A 152 6.64 8.77 -12.85
N HIS A 153 5.45 8.17 -12.68
CA HIS A 153 4.74 7.41 -13.73
C HIS A 153 3.25 7.79 -13.84
N GLN A 154 2.93 9.07 -13.60
CA GLN A 154 1.56 9.61 -13.65
C GLN A 154 0.81 9.27 -14.96
N ASP A 155 1.52 9.15 -16.09
CA ASP A 155 0.95 8.86 -17.40
C ASP A 155 0.37 7.43 -17.55
N LEU A 156 0.69 6.54 -16.60
CA LEU A 156 0.14 5.19 -16.55
C LEU A 156 -1.25 5.13 -15.88
N PHE A 157 -1.66 6.19 -15.19
CA PHE A 157 -2.94 6.30 -14.52
C PHE A 157 -3.96 7.11 -15.36
N PRO A 158 -5.27 6.86 -15.18
CA PRO A 158 -6.31 7.79 -15.61
C PRO A 158 -6.18 9.14 -14.90
N GLU A 159 -6.59 10.22 -15.56
CA GLU A 159 -6.58 11.58 -14.98
C GLU A 159 -7.68 11.70 -13.91
N GLY A 160 -7.31 12.17 -12.72
CA GLY A 160 -8.21 12.36 -11.58
C GLY A 160 -8.52 11.07 -10.81
N VAL A 161 -7.78 9.97 -11.06
CA VAL A 161 -8.06 8.71 -10.35
C VAL A 161 -7.65 8.82 -8.89
N ILE A 162 -8.52 8.37 -7.99
CA ILE A 162 -8.24 8.29 -6.56
C ILE A 162 -7.50 6.98 -6.28
N LEU A 163 -6.34 7.08 -5.65
CA LEU A 163 -5.59 5.93 -5.17
C LEU A 163 -5.93 5.63 -3.72
N GLY A 164 -6.20 4.37 -3.42
CA GLY A 164 -6.37 3.88 -2.06
C GLY A 164 -5.58 2.61 -1.77
N ALA A 165 -5.43 2.29 -0.49
CA ALA A 165 -4.78 1.07 -0.03
C ALA A 165 -5.51 0.49 1.18
N GLY A 166 -5.48 -0.82 1.33
CA GLY A 166 -6.15 -1.51 2.43
C GLY A 166 -5.67 -2.95 2.60
N TYR A 167 -6.25 -3.65 3.58
CA TYR A 167 -5.89 -5.03 3.90
C TYR A 167 -7.14 -5.91 4.07
N ASP A 168 -7.23 -7.01 3.32
CA ASP A 168 -8.22 -8.12 3.39
C ASP A 168 -9.66 -7.72 3.83
N GLY A 169 -10.25 -6.72 3.15
CA GLY A 169 -11.63 -6.26 3.42
C GLY A 169 -11.81 -5.48 4.73
N GLY A 170 -10.72 -5.04 5.35
CA GLY A 170 -10.69 -4.08 6.45
C GLY A 170 -10.74 -2.63 5.96
N ASP A 171 -10.20 -1.71 6.78
CA ASP A 171 -10.20 -0.28 6.46
C ASP A 171 -9.44 -0.02 5.15
N VAL A 172 -10.03 0.86 4.33
CA VAL A 172 -9.44 1.37 3.10
C VAL A 172 -9.11 2.84 3.32
N PHE A 173 -7.93 3.23 2.87
CA PHE A 173 -7.43 4.59 2.99
C PHE A 173 -7.19 5.14 1.59
N ASP A 174 -7.99 6.11 1.17
CA ASP A 174 -7.64 6.98 0.05
C ASP A 174 -6.48 7.89 0.46
N PHE A 175 -5.52 8.07 -0.44
CA PHE A 175 -4.26 8.75 -0.09
C PHE A 175 -3.73 9.72 -1.14
N MET A 176 -4.25 9.71 -2.36
CA MET A 176 -3.80 10.57 -3.45
C MET A 176 -4.83 10.61 -4.58
N GLU A 177 -5.00 11.77 -5.20
CA GLU A 177 -5.60 11.93 -6.52
C GLU A 177 -4.47 12.16 -7.53
N VAL A 178 -4.48 11.43 -8.65
CA VAL A 178 -3.41 11.42 -9.67
C VAL A 178 -3.84 12.12 -10.95
#